data_AF-A0A4R4E2B1-F1
#
_entry.id   AF-A0A4R4E2B1-F1
#
_cell.length_a   1.000
_cell.length_b   1.000
_cell.length_c   1.000
_cell.angle_alpha   90.00
_cell.angle_beta   90.00
_cell.angle_gamma   90.00
#
_symmetry.space_group_name_H-M   'P 1'
#
loop_
_entity.id
_entity.type
_entity.pdbx_description
1 polymer ?
#
loop_
_entity_poly.entity_id
_entity_poly.type
_entity_poly.pdbx_seq_one_letter_code
_entity_poly.pdbx_strand_id
1 'polypeptide(L)'
;MIEKQHINGRDVWLKVDVIPANRANPNTIPTEYFSASYFTEEPEGDGAAGIVILDGEGEPKLFESPVAALTYARKRFEMGEVKSVD
;
A
#
# COMPACT_ATOMS: atom_id res chain seq x y z
N MET A 1 0.96 -8.87 1.25
CA MET A 1 0.84 -9.06 2.72
C MET A 1 -0.25 -8.14 3.23
N ILE A 2 -1.04 -8.56 4.22
CA ILE A 2 -2.07 -7.75 4.87
C ILE A 2 -1.79 -7.73 6.37
N GLU A 3 -1.86 -6.55 6.98
CA GLU A 3 -1.63 -6.35 8.41
C GLU A 3 -2.71 -5.47 9.03
N LYS A 4 -3.34 -5.95 10.11
CA LYS A 4 -4.31 -5.17 10.88
C LYS A 4 -3.57 -4.19 11.79
N GLN A 5 -3.96 -2.92 11.74
CA GLN A 5 -3.41 -1.83 12.53
C GLN A 5 -4.55 -1.09 13.24
N HIS A 6 -4.31 -0.65 14.48
CA HIS A 6 -5.25 0.17 15.23
C HIS A 6 -4.74 1.61 15.27
N ILE A 7 -5.34 2.52 14.49
CA ILE A 7 -4.88 3.90 14.31
C ILE A 7 -6.03 4.86 14.59
N ASN A 8 -5.80 5.88 15.42
CA ASN A 8 -6.80 6.91 15.77
C ASN A 8 -8.15 6.33 16.27
N GLY A 9 -8.11 5.23 17.04
CA GLY A 9 -9.31 4.57 17.57
C GLY A 9 -10.09 3.74 16.53
N ARG A 10 -9.53 3.53 15.34
CA ARG A 10 -10.13 2.74 14.26
C ARG A 10 -9.23 1.57 13.91
N ASP A 11 -9.86 0.43 13.66
CA ASP A 11 -9.21 -0.71 13.04
C ASP A 11 -9.12 -0.46 11.53
N VAL A 12 -7.91 -0.58 10.99
CA VAL A 12 -7.64 -0.48 9.55
C VAL A 12 -6.75 -1.64 9.14
N TRP A 13 -6.99 -2.19 7.95
CA TRP A 13 -6.18 -3.26 7.40
C TRP A 13 -5.30 -2.67 6.32
N LEU A 14 -3.99 -2.68 6.53
CA LEU A 14 -3.01 -2.20 5.57
C LEU A 14 -2.51 -3.37 4.74
N LYS A 15 -2.61 -3.25 3.42
CA LYS A 15 -2.08 -4.23 2.46
C LYS A 15 -0.88 -3.66 1.75
N VAL A 16 0.16 -4.47 1.64
CA VAL A 16 1.29 -4.20 0.77
C VAL A 16 1.26 -5.18 -0.38
N ASP A 17 1.13 -4.63 -1.59
CA ASP A 17 1.14 -5.35 -2.85
C ASP A 17 2.52 -5.22 -3.50
N VAL A 18 3.00 -6.31 -4.11
CA VAL A 18 4.24 -6.31 -4.89
C VAL A 18 3.90 -5.98 -6.34
N ILE A 19 4.51 -4.93 -6.86
CA ILE A 19 4.38 -4.49 -8.23
C ILE A 19 5.65 -4.92 -8.96
N PRO A 20 5.59 -5.94 -9.83
CA PRO A 20 6.73 -6.29 -10.67
C PRO A 20 7.03 -5.12 -11.61
N ALA A 21 8.28 -4.64 -11.62
CA ALA A 21 8.71 -3.71 -12.65
C ALA A 21 8.58 -4.39 -14.02
N ASN A 22 7.66 -3.90 -14.86
CA ASN A 22 7.43 -4.45 -16.19
C ASN A 22 8.74 -4.38 -17.01
N ARG A 23 9.14 -5.48 -17.64
CA ARG A 23 10.48 -5.58 -18.25
C ARG A 23 10.45 -6.06 -19.70
N ALA A 24 11.27 -5.43 -20.53
CA ALA A 24 11.56 -5.80 -21.91
C ALA A 24 12.83 -6.67 -22.10
N ASN A 25 13.68 -6.78 -21.08
CA ASN A 25 14.96 -7.50 -21.14
C ASN A 25 14.96 -8.64 -20.09
N PRO A 26 15.63 -9.79 -20.27
CA PRO A 26 15.62 -10.88 -19.28
C PRO A 26 16.86 -10.95 -18.35
N ASN A 27 17.96 -10.23 -18.61
CA ASN A 27 19.25 -10.36 -17.89
C ASN A 27 19.54 -9.42 -16.67
N THR A 28 18.55 -8.96 -15.91
CA THR A 28 18.68 -7.98 -14.82
C THR A 28 17.75 -8.45 -13.71
N ILE A 29 18.23 -8.41 -12.48
CA ILE A 29 17.45 -8.77 -11.30
C ILE A 29 16.20 -7.87 -11.28
N PRO A 30 14.98 -8.42 -11.22
CA PRO A 30 13.78 -7.61 -11.19
C PRO A 30 13.83 -6.70 -9.95
N THR A 31 13.77 -5.40 -10.17
CA THR A 31 13.49 -4.46 -9.09
C THR A 31 12.00 -4.58 -8.80
N GLU A 32 11.67 -5.20 -7.67
CA GLU A 32 10.30 -5.27 -7.20
C GLU A 32 9.97 -3.97 -6.48
N TYR A 33 8.85 -3.35 -6.87
CA TYR A 33 8.31 -2.22 -6.14
C TYR A 33 7.17 -2.68 -5.24
N PHE A 34 6.89 -1.91 -4.21
CA PHE A 34 5.84 -2.17 -3.27
C PHE A 34 4.89 -0.98 -3.25
N SER A 35 3.59 -1.22 -3.25
CA SER A 35 2.57 -0.20 -3.02
C SER A 35 1.77 -0.54 -1.77
N ALA A 36 1.25 0.47 -1.10
CA ALA A 36 0.36 0.28 0.03
C ALA A 36 -1.09 0.62 -0.33
N SER A 37 -1.99 -0.23 0.12
CA SER A 37 -3.44 -0.09 0.01
C SER A 37 -4.04 -0.30 1.40
N TYR A 38 -5.27 0.13 1.62
CA TYR A 38 -5.97 -0.10 2.88
C TYR A 38 -7.40 -0.57 2.70
N PHE A 39 -7.93 -1.16 3.76
CA PHE A 39 -9.34 -1.49 3.91
C PHE A 39 -9.86 -0.94 5.24
N THR A 40 -11.08 -0.42 5.21
CA THR A 40 -11.83 0.00 6.40
C THR A 40 -12.59 -1.15 7.06
N GLU A 41 -12.66 -2.29 6.37
CA GLU A 41 -13.30 -3.52 6.82
C GLU A 41 -12.32 -4.67 6.61
N GLU A 42 -12.57 -5.81 7.26
CA GLU A 42 -11.73 -6.98 7.08
C GLU A 42 -11.80 -7.48 5.63
N PRO A 43 -10.67 -7.55 4.90
CA PRO A 43 -10.68 -8.00 3.52
C PRO A 43 -11.03 -9.50 3.45
N GLU A 44 -11.87 -9.88 2.49
CA GLU A 44 -12.31 -11.28 2.28
C GLU A 44 -11.18 -12.24 1.82
N GLY A 45 -9.94 -11.75 1.70
CA GLY A 45 -8.75 -12.53 1.40
C GLY A 45 -7.61 -11.70 0.80
N ASP A 46 -6.45 -12.33 0.57
CA ASP A 46 -5.25 -11.67 0.01
C ASP A 46 -5.48 -11.07 -1.41
N GLY A 47 -6.50 -11.54 -2.13
CA GLY A 47 -6.89 -11.05 -3.45
C GLY A 47 -7.81 -9.82 -3.43
N ALA A 48 -8.23 -9.34 -2.26
CA ALA A 48 -9.11 -8.17 -2.18
C ALA A 48 -8.40 -6.92 -2.73
N ALA A 49 -9.13 -6.13 -3.52
CA ALA A 49 -8.67 -4.84 -4.02
C ALA A 49 -8.90 -3.79 -2.93
N GLY A 50 -7.80 -3.33 -2.30
CA GLY A 50 -7.85 -2.27 -1.31
C GLY A 50 -7.85 -0.89 -1.95
N ILE A 51 -8.16 0.12 -1.15
CA ILE A 51 -8.04 1.52 -1.58
C ILE A 51 -6.55 1.87 -1.60
N VAL A 52 -6.04 2.23 -2.77
CA VAL A 52 -4.62 2.56 -2.95
C VAL A 52 -4.28 3.87 -2.23
N ILE A 53 -3.18 3.88 -1.49
CA ILE A 53 -2.70 5.07 -0.80
C ILE A 53 -1.87 5.90 -1.79
N LEU A 54 -2.42 7.05 -2.18
CA LEU A 54 -1.81 7.96 -3.14
C LEU A 54 -0.82 8.93 -2.48
N ASP A 55 0.17 9.41 -3.23
CA ASP A 55 1.04 10.51 -2.82
C ASP A 55 0.34 11.88 -2.88
N GLY A 56 1.03 12.97 -2.52
CA GLY A 56 0.48 14.33 -2.51
C GLY A 56 0.03 14.80 -3.90
N GLU A 57 0.61 14.22 -4.95
CA GLU A 57 0.30 14.46 -6.36
C GLU A 57 -0.88 13.61 -6.88
N GLY A 58 -1.43 12.70 -6.06
CA GLY A 58 -2.56 11.84 -6.45
C GLY A 58 -2.16 10.58 -7.22
N GLU A 59 -0.87 10.23 -7.25
CA GLU A 59 -0.36 9.03 -7.89
C GLU A 59 -0.06 7.91 -6.88
N PRO A 60 -0.16 6.62 -7.27
CA PRO A 60 0.21 5.51 -6.40
C PRO A 60 1.70 5.56 -6.08
N LYS A 61 2.04 5.61 -4.79
CA LYS A 61 3.45 5.67 -4.37
C LYS A 61 4.08 4.28 -4.40
N LEU A 62 5.18 4.18 -5.13
CA LEU A 62 6.02 2.98 -5.19
C LEU A 62 7.18 3.08 -4.21
N PHE A 63 7.48 1.98 -3.53
CA PHE A 63 8.56 1.85 -2.57
C PHE A 63 9.48 0.70 -2.95
N GLU A 64 10.75 0.78 -2.58
CA GLU A 64 11.72 -0.31 -2.78
C GLU A 64 11.71 -1.34 -1.63
N SER A 65 10.87 -1.13 -0.61
CA SER A 65 10.75 -2.02 0.55
C SER A 65 9.30 -2.09 1.04
N PRO A 66 8.81 -3.28 1.44
CA PRO A 66 7.47 -3.42 2.00
C PRO A 66 7.32 -2.67 3.32
N VAL A 67 8.40 -2.56 4.10
CA VAL A 67 8.41 -1.81 5.36
C VAL A 67 8.26 -0.31 5.12
N ALA A 68 8.86 0.21 4.05
CA ALA A 68 8.71 1.61 3.66
C ALA A 68 7.27 1.92 3.23
N ALA A 69 6.65 1.04 2.45
CA ALA A 69 5.25 1.16 2.06
C ALA A 69 4.30 1.16 3.26
N LEU A 70 4.50 0.23 4.20
CA LEU A 70 3.71 0.13 5.43
C LEU A 70 3.89 1.36 6.34
N THR A 71 5.15 1.79 6.53
CA THR A 71 5.45 2.98 7.36
C THR A 71 4.80 4.24 6.78
N TYR A 72 4.82 4.38 5.46
CA TYR A 72 4.17 5.49 4.77
C TYR A 72 2.66 5.45 4.95
N ALA A 73 2.05 4.28 4.73
CA ALA A 73 0.62 4.07 4.93
C ALA A 73 0.19 4.45 6.34
N ARG A 74 0.87 3.93 7.36
CA ARG A 74 0.59 4.26 8.76
C ARG A 74 0.67 5.75 9.03
N LYS A 75 1.72 6.44 8.58
CA LYS A 75 1.87 7.89 8.78
C LYS A 75 0.72 8.68 8.15
N ARG A 76 0.28 8.31 6.95
CA ARG A 76 -0.89 8.95 6.29
C ARG A 76 -2.16 8.82 7.12
N PHE A 77 -2.39 7.65 7.72
CA PHE A 77 -3.51 7.43 8.64
C PHE A 77 -3.39 8.23 9.94
N GLU A 78 -2.20 8.27 10.52
CA GLU A 78 -1.92 9.05 11.74
C GLU A 78 -2.16 10.55 11.50
N MET A 79 -1.79 11.07 10.32
CA MET A 79 -1.98 12.47 9.92
C MET A 79 -3.40 12.79 9.44
N GLY A 80 -4.26 11.79 9.22
CA GLY A 80 -5.60 11.98 8.68
C GLY A 80 -5.62 12.39 7.20
N GLU A 81 -4.52 12.17 6.47
CA GLU A 81 -4.33 12.61 5.07
C GLU A 81 -4.57 11.49 4.06
N VAL A 82 -5.37 10.50 4.42
CA VAL A 82 -5.70 9.38 3.53
C VAL A 82 -6.73 9.88 2.53
N LYS A 83 -6.29 10.15 1.30
CA LYS A 83 -7.17 10.47 0.18
C LYS A 83 -7.52 9.17 -0.54
N SER A 84 -8.74 8.69 -0.35
CA SER A 84 -9.40 7.66 -1.15
C SER A 84 -9.86 8.28 -2.48
N VAL A 85 -9.65 7.59 -3.59
CA VAL A 85 -10.45 7.82 -4.80
C VAL A 85 -11.70 6.95 -4.64
N ASP A 86 -12.87 7.59 -4.62
CA ASP A 86 -14.18 6.93 -4.69
C ASP A 86 -14.44 6.45 -6.12
#